data_AF-A0A7T1ICI7-F1
#
_entry.id   AF-A0A7T1ICI7-F1
#
_cell.length_a   1.000
_cell.length_b   1.000
_cell.length_c   1.000
_cell.angle_alpha   90.00
_cell.angle_beta   90.00
_cell.angle_gamma   90.00
#
_symmetry.space_group_name_H-M   'P 1'
#
loop_
_entity.id
_entity.type
_entity.pdbx_description
1 polymer ?
#
loop_
_entity_poly.entity_id
_entity_poly.type
_entity_poly.pdbx_seq_one_letter_code
_entity_poly.pdbx_strand_id
1 'polypeptide(L)'
;MTLLHLGFRVCDRRHPFLWSSPGQRAGRWNRVGDQPVHYLASTPIVAWAEWIRHQEIHTPEDLAGVAAALWAVLIPVDWDQWELRAVSLPLEQVLSTSPEAQIDRLNLVDHLKQQGAQGLLAPTAALTESDSASPCVRVAHGQECQELLPLAAHVVLLWCAAEDLPGWCCVPEGRPGPELLPLVRREGMLLG
;
A
#
# COMPACT_ATOMS: atom_id res chain seq x y z
N MET A 1 9.84 0.97 -25.40
CA MET A 1 10.00 0.10 -24.22
C MET A 1 8.89 0.46 -23.27
N THR A 2 7.95 -0.45 -23.03
CA THR A 2 6.90 -0.25 -22.01
C THR A 2 7.54 -0.30 -20.63
N LEU A 3 7.39 0.75 -19.83
CA LEU A 3 7.86 0.79 -18.45
C LEU A 3 6.88 0.01 -17.57
N LEU A 4 7.26 -1.14 -17.02
CA LEU A 4 6.38 -1.87 -16.11
C LEU A 4 6.23 -1.12 -14.79
N HIS A 5 5.00 -0.88 -14.35
CA HIS A 5 4.73 -0.40 -12.99
C HIS A 5 4.40 -1.59 -12.09
N LEU A 6 5.03 -1.65 -10.92
CA LEU A 6 4.77 -2.70 -9.93
C LEU A 6 4.24 -2.07 -8.64
N GLY A 7 3.26 -2.74 -8.05
CA GLY A 7 2.85 -2.53 -6.67
C GLY A 7 3.15 -3.77 -5.84
N PHE A 8 3.28 -3.59 -4.53
CA PHE A 8 3.63 -4.67 -3.61
C PHE A 8 2.50 -4.91 -2.62
N ARG A 9 2.21 -6.16 -2.30
CA ARG A 9 1.19 -6.51 -1.32
C ARG A 9 1.67 -7.60 -0.39
N VAL A 10 1.51 -7.37 0.90
CA VAL A 10 1.65 -8.40 1.93
C VAL A 10 0.27 -8.87 2.35
N CYS A 11 0.07 -10.18 2.39
CA CYS A 11 -1.18 -10.78 2.86
C CYS A 11 -0.93 -12.10 3.59
N ASP A 12 -1.95 -12.58 4.30
CA ASP A 12 -1.94 -13.94 4.83
C ASP A 12 -1.86 -14.94 3.67
N ARG A 13 -0.89 -15.86 3.73
CA ARG A 13 -0.62 -16.85 2.68
C ARG A 13 -1.74 -17.87 2.46
N ARG A 14 -2.68 -17.99 3.40
CA ARG A 14 -3.82 -18.92 3.34
C ARG A 14 -4.96 -18.41 2.45
N HIS A 15 -4.89 -17.16 2.02
CA HIS A 15 -5.93 -16.50 1.23
C HIS A 15 -5.36 -16.00 -0.11
N PRO A 16 -6.21 -15.87 -1.15
CA PRO A 16 -5.82 -15.17 -2.37
C PRO A 16 -5.29 -13.77 -2.07
N PHE A 17 -4.24 -13.35 -2.79
CA PHE A 17 -3.62 -12.05 -2.57
C PHE A 17 -4.50 -10.88 -3.05
N LEU A 18 -5.53 -11.12 -3.85
CA LEU A 18 -6.50 -10.13 -4.31
C LEU A 18 -7.92 -10.48 -3.88
N TRP A 19 -8.77 -9.46 -3.77
CA TRP A 19 -10.19 -9.60 -3.49
C TRP A 19 -10.95 -9.97 -4.76
N SER A 20 -11.63 -11.11 -4.79
CA SER A 20 -12.47 -11.53 -5.91
C SER A 20 -13.96 -11.27 -5.69
N SER A 21 -14.34 -10.71 -4.54
CA SER A 21 -15.74 -10.44 -4.19
C SER A 21 -15.90 -9.17 -3.35
N PRO A 22 -17.12 -8.59 -3.27
CA PRO A 22 -17.43 -7.43 -2.43
C PRO A 22 -17.35 -7.65 -0.91
N GLY A 23 -16.85 -8.80 -0.46
CA GLY A 23 -16.71 -9.15 0.96
C GLY A 23 -15.57 -8.43 1.68
N GLN A 24 -14.87 -7.51 1.02
CA GLN A 24 -13.81 -6.71 1.60
C GLN A 24 -14.35 -5.84 2.74
N ARG A 25 -13.67 -5.88 3.90
CA ARG A 25 -13.98 -4.98 5.02
C ARG A 25 -13.77 -3.52 4.61
N ALA A 26 -14.54 -2.62 5.24
CA ALA A 26 -14.32 -1.19 5.04
C ALA A 26 -12.88 -0.80 5.42
N GLY A 27 -12.27 0.01 4.57
CA GLY A 27 -10.96 0.60 4.78
C GLY A 27 -11.04 2.12 4.69
N ARG A 28 -9.88 2.76 4.61
CA ARG A 28 -9.77 4.23 4.53
C ARG A 28 -10.43 4.80 3.26
N TRP A 29 -10.48 4.02 2.19
CA TRP A 29 -10.90 4.45 0.85
C TRP A 29 -11.97 3.55 0.22
N ASN A 30 -12.63 2.69 1.00
CA ASN A 30 -13.71 1.83 0.52
C ASN A 30 -14.76 1.57 1.62
N ARG A 31 -15.99 1.31 1.19
CA ARG A 31 -17.11 0.90 2.05
C ARG A 31 -17.24 -0.62 2.05
N VAL A 32 -18.01 -1.14 3.01
CA VAL A 32 -18.46 -2.54 2.98
C VAL A 32 -19.40 -2.72 1.81
N GLY A 33 -19.20 -3.77 1.00
CA GLY A 33 -20.04 -4.08 -0.15
C GLY A 33 -19.67 -3.34 -1.43
N ASP A 34 -18.66 -2.47 -1.42
CA ASP A 34 -18.08 -1.93 -2.64
C ASP A 34 -17.49 -3.05 -3.50
N GLN A 35 -17.38 -2.80 -4.82
CA GLN A 35 -16.53 -3.63 -5.67
C GLN A 35 -15.09 -3.70 -5.11
N PRO A 36 -14.37 -4.81 -5.34
CA PRO A 36 -13.00 -4.98 -4.87
C PRO A 36 -12.12 -3.74 -5.04
N VAL A 37 -11.43 -3.36 -3.96
CA VAL A 37 -10.40 -2.32 -3.97
C VAL A 37 -9.07 -2.94 -3.60
N HIS A 38 -8.14 -2.93 -4.54
CA HIS A 38 -6.81 -3.51 -4.34
C HIS A 38 -5.84 -2.45 -3.85
N TYR A 39 -5.45 -2.57 -2.59
CA TYR A 39 -4.39 -1.76 -1.99
C TYR A 39 -3.05 -2.42 -2.26
N LEU A 40 -2.17 -1.68 -2.94
CA LEU A 40 -0.79 -2.03 -3.22
C LEU A 40 0.12 -0.93 -2.65
N ALA A 41 1.35 -1.27 -2.32
CA ALA A 41 2.37 -0.34 -1.87
C ALA A 41 3.41 -0.08 -2.97
N SER A 42 3.99 1.11 -2.97
CA SER A 42 5.04 1.50 -3.92
C SER A 42 6.37 0.74 -3.73
N THR A 43 6.66 0.25 -2.53
CA THR A 43 7.84 -0.58 -2.23
C THR A 43 7.50 -1.76 -1.32
N PRO A 44 8.32 -2.82 -1.27
CA PRO A 44 8.15 -3.91 -0.31
C PRO A 44 8.15 -3.44 1.15
N ILE A 45 8.96 -2.43 1.49
CA ILE A 45 9.05 -1.87 2.84
C ILE A 45 7.74 -1.21 3.24
N VAL A 46 7.15 -0.41 2.34
CA VAL A 46 5.84 0.20 2.57
C VAL A 46 4.75 -0.87 2.71
N ALA A 47 4.82 -1.95 1.90
CA ALA A 47 3.88 -3.06 2.00
C ALA A 47 3.92 -3.73 3.39
N TRP A 48 5.13 -4.00 3.90
CA TRP A 48 5.33 -4.53 5.25
C TRP A 48 4.89 -3.55 6.33
N ALA A 49 5.18 -2.26 6.19
CA ALA A 49 4.79 -1.24 7.16
C ALA A 49 3.26 -1.11 7.28
N GLU A 50 2.55 -1.06 6.16
CA GLU A 50 1.07 -1.05 6.16
C GLU A 50 0.50 -2.35 6.75
N TRP A 51 1.12 -3.50 6.44
CA TRP A 51 0.69 -4.76 7.02
C TRP A 51 0.89 -4.81 8.54
N ILE A 52 2.05 -4.40 9.06
CA ILE A 52 2.32 -4.27 10.51
C ILE A 52 1.29 -3.36 11.16
N ARG A 53 1.01 -2.20 10.55
CA ARG A 53 0.02 -1.24 11.06
C ARG A 53 -1.37 -1.86 11.13
N HIS A 54 -1.78 -2.58 10.08
CA HIS A 54 -3.09 -3.21 9.98
C HIS A 54 -3.26 -4.45 10.87
N GLN A 55 -2.18 -5.17 11.16
CA GLN A 55 -2.20 -6.33 12.07
C GLN A 55 -2.01 -5.93 13.54
N GLU A 56 -1.83 -4.64 13.85
CA GLU A 56 -1.57 -4.16 15.21
C GLU A 56 -0.37 -4.84 15.88
N ILE A 57 0.68 -5.10 15.09
CA ILE A 57 1.94 -5.71 15.58
C ILE A 57 2.82 -4.60 16.14
N HIS A 58 3.11 -4.63 17.44
CA HIS A 58 3.81 -3.54 18.13
C HIS A 58 5.23 -3.89 18.55
N THR A 59 5.49 -5.16 18.80
CA THR A 59 6.73 -5.65 19.42
C THR A 59 7.39 -6.73 18.58
N PRO A 60 8.71 -6.95 18.74
CA PRO A 60 9.39 -8.08 18.09
C PRO A 60 8.77 -9.44 18.45
N GLU A 61 8.19 -9.57 19.64
CA GLU A 61 7.49 -10.76 20.10
C GLU A 61 6.21 -11.04 19.30
N ASP A 62 5.48 -9.99 18.89
CA ASP A 62 4.30 -10.12 18.01
C ASP A 62 4.66 -10.68 16.63
N LEU A 63 5.93 -10.58 16.23
CA LEU A 63 6.44 -11.17 14.97
C LEU A 63 6.74 -12.67 15.11
N ALA A 64 6.66 -13.24 16.31
CA ALA A 64 6.86 -14.67 16.50
C ALA A 64 5.77 -15.47 15.77
N GLY A 65 6.19 -16.37 14.88
CA GLY A 65 5.28 -17.20 14.09
C GLY A 65 4.61 -16.50 12.89
N VAL A 66 4.90 -15.21 12.65
CA VAL A 66 4.46 -14.53 11.43
C VAL A 66 5.08 -15.20 10.20
N ALA A 67 4.22 -15.60 9.26
CA ALA A 67 4.57 -16.13 7.95
C ALA A 67 3.56 -15.62 6.91
N ALA A 68 3.78 -14.40 6.42
CA ALA A 68 2.93 -13.72 5.44
C ALA A 68 3.57 -13.74 4.04
N ALA A 69 2.75 -13.75 2.99
CA ALA A 69 3.24 -13.76 1.62
C ALA A 69 3.42 -12.32 1.10
N LEU A 70 4.56 -12.04 0.46
CA LEU A 70 4.82 -10.81 -0.30
C LEU A 70 4.65 -11.08 -1.78
N TRP A 71 3.84 -10.25 -2.44
CA TRP A 71 3.55 -10.29 -3.86
C TRP A 71 4.03 -9.02 -4.54
N ALA A 72 4.64 -9.15 -5.71
CA ALA A 72 4.76 -8.08 -6.69
C ALA A 72 3.61 -8.21 -7.68
N VAL A 73 2.84 -7.15 -7.85
CA VAL A 73 1.64 -7.10 -8.68
C VAL A 73 1.91 -6.13 -9.82
N LEU A 74 1.72 -6.59 -11.05
CA LEU A 74 1.80 -5.72 -12.20
C LEU A 74 0.64 -4.73 -12.16
N ILE A 75 0.98 -3.46 -12.23
CA ILE A 75 0.04 -2.37 -12.49
C ILE A 75 0.15 -2.13 -14.00
N PRO A 76 -0.84 -2.57 -14.81
CA PRO A 76 -0.75 -2.47 -16.25
C PRO A 76 -0.61 -1.02 -16.69
N VAL A 77 0.40 -0.77 -17.53
CA VAL A 77 0.83 0.55 -18.01
C VAL A 77 0.34 0.86 -19.42
N ASP A 78 0.05 -0.17 -20.23
CA ASP A 78 -0.48 -0.05 -21.60
C ASP A 78 -2.00 0.17 -21.61
N TRP A 79 -2.54 0.74 -20.54
CA TRP A 79 -3.87 1.29 -20.50
C TRP A 79 -3.75 2.80 -20.55
N ASP A 80 -3.72 3.36 -21.76
CA ASP A 80 -3.68 4.81 -22.03
C ASP A 80 -4.84 5.62 -21.40
N GLN A 81 -5.72 4.95 -20.64
CA GLN A 81 -6.93 5.47 -19.98
C GLN A 81 -6.89 5.36 -18.43
N TRP A 82 -5.95 4.61 -17.85
CA TRP A 82 -5.87 4.42 -16.40
C TRP A 82 -5.14 5.58 -15.74
N GLU A 83 -5.86 6.68 -15.54
CA GLU A 83 -5.34 7.83 -14.81
C GLU A 83 -5.40 7.55 -13.30
N LEU A 84 -4.30 7.03 -12.74
CA LEU A 84 -4.10 7.06 -11.29
C LEU A 84 -4.08 8.52 -10.85
N ARG A 85 -5.12 8.94 -10.12
CA ARG A 85 -5.20 10.31 -9.62
C ARG A 85 -4.46 10.40 -8.30
N ALA A 86 -3.61 11.40 -8.15
CA ALA A 86 -3.07 11.74 -6.84
C ALA A 86 -4.21 12.23 -5.94
N VAL A 87 -4.16 11.86 -4.67
CA VAL A 87 -5.11 12.35 -3.68
C VAL A 87 -5.01 13.88 -3.58
N SER A 88 -6.15 14.56 -3.63
CA SER A 88 -6.21 16.03 -3.55
C SER A 88 -6.53 16.55 -2.15
N LEU A 89 -6.83 15.65 -1.21
CA LEU A 89 -7.12 16.01 0.18
C LEU A 89 -5.82 16.34 0.94
N PRO A 90 -5.85 17.30 1.87
CA PRO A 90 -4.74 17.55 2.79
C PRO A 90 -4.31 16.29 3.56
N LEU A 91 -3.02 16.16 3.87
CA LEU A 91 -2.46 14.97 4.50
C LEU A 91 -3.13 14.65 5.84
N GLU A 92 -3.43 15.68 6.64
CA GLU A 92 -4.15 15.54 7.92
C GLU A 92 -5.53 14.92 7.73
N GLN A 93 -6.23 15.26 6.66
CA GLN A 93 -7.53 14.66 6.32
C GLN A 93 -7.36 13.24 5.81
N VAL A 94 -6.30 12.96 5.03
CA VAL A 94 -6.01 11.59 4.58
C VAL A 94 -5.75 10.67 5.78
N LEU A 95 -4.95 11.13 6.75
CA LEU A 95 -4.52 10.32 7.89
C LEU A 95 -5.56 10.24 9.02
N SER A 96 -6.43 11.24 9.16
CA SER A 96 -7.45 11.31 10.22
C SER A 96 -8.37 10.08 10.26
N THR A 97 -8.71 9.64 11.46
CA THR A 97 -9.69 8.57 11.72
C THR A 97 -11.10 9.13 12.01
N SER A 98 -11.30 10.45 11.94
CA SER A 98 -12.60 11.04 12.24
C SER A 98 -13.67 10.64 11.21
N PRO A 99 -14.95 10.56 11.63
CA PRO A 99 -16.06 10.28 10.71
C PRO A 99 -16.15 11.27 9.54
N GLU A 100 -15.89 12.55 9.79
CA GLU A 100 -15.91 13.61 8.77
C GLU A 100 -14.83 13.37 7.71
N ALA A 101 -13.60 13.11 8.16
CA ALA A 101 -12.49 12.80 7.25
C ALA A 101 -12.76 11.51 6.45
N GLN A 102 -13.44 10.52 7.04
CA GLN A 102 -13.88 9.33 6.32
C GLN A 102 -14.91 9.68 5.24
N ILE A 103 -15.90 10.53 5.54
CA ILE A 103 -16.90 10.99 4.57
C ILE A 103 -16.21 11.71 3.40
N ASP A 104 -15.29 12.62 3.67
CA ASP A 104 -14.58 13.39 2.65
C ASP A 104 -13.74 12.48 1.72
N ARG A 105 -13.03 11.51 2.29
CA ARG A 105 -12.28 10.51 1.51
C ARG A 105 -13.20 9.69 0.60
N LEU A 106 -14.34 9.25 1.10
CA LEU A 106 -15.28 8.45 0.32
C LEU A 106 -15.98 9.29 -0.76
N ASN A 107 -16.29 10.56 -0.49
CA ASN A 107 -16.80 11.51 -1.48
C ASN A 107 -15.78 11.74 -2.61
N LEU A 108 -14.49 11.86 -2.27
CA LEU A 108 -13.43 11.94 -3.28
C LEU A 108 -13.39 10.68 -4.14
N VAL A 109 -13.44 9.49 -3.53
CA VAL A 109 -13.46 8.21 -4.27
C VAL A 109 -14.63 8.16 -5.25
N ASP A 110 -15.83 8.53 -4.81
CA ASP A 110 -17.02 8.53 -5.65
C ASP A 110 -16.87 9.54 -6.81
N HIS A 111 -16.34 10.73 -6.55
CA HIS A 111 -16.07 11.75 -7.57
C HIS A 111 -15.07 11.27 -8.63
N LEU A 112 -13.96 10.65 -8.20
CA LEU A 112 -12.94 10.12 -9.10
C LEU A 112 -13.48 8.99 -9.97
N LYS A 113 -14.25 8.06 -9.39
CA LYS A 113 -14.90 6.99 -10.14
C LYS A 113 -15.89 7.53 -11.17
N GLN A 114 -16.66 8.58 -10.84
CA GLN A 114 -17.57 9.24 -11.79
C GLN A 114 -16.83 9.89 -12.97
N GLN A 115 -15.58 10.30 -12.77
CA GLN A 115 -14.70 10.82 -13.82
C GLN A 115 -14.00 9.72 -14.62
N GLY A 116 -14.27 8.44 -14.33
CA GLY A 116 -13.67 7.30 -15.01
C GLY A 116 -12.29 6.92 -14.49
N ALA A 117 -11.83 7.48 -13.36
CA ALA A 117 -10.58 7.05 -12.76
C ALA A 117 -10.69 5.59 -12.31
N GLN A 118 -9.61 4.83 -12.47
CA GLN A 118 -9.52 3.41 -12.12
C GLN A 118 -8.65 3.17 -10.89
N GLY A 119 -8.12 4.23 -10.30
CA GLY A 119 -7.37 4.14 -9.07
C GLY A 119 -6.99 5.49 -8.50
N LEU A 120 -6.36 5.43 -7.34
CA LEU A 120 -5.92 6.57 -6.55
C LEU A 120 -4.51 6.30 -6.03
N LEU A 121 -3.65 7.30 -6.12
CA LEU A 121 -2.37 7.32 -5.43
C LEU A 121 -2.52 8.15 -4.15
N ALA A 122 -2.33 7.51 -3.00
CA ALA A 122 -2.44 8.15 -1.69
C ALA A 122 -1.14 7.95 -0.89
N PRO A 123 -0.76 8.89 -0.01
CA PRO A 123 0.37 8.70 0.88
C PRO A 123 0.11 7.51 1.80
N THR A 124 1.16 6.80 2.19
CA THR A 124 1.07 5.75 3.21
C THR A 124 0.65 6.35 4.55
N ALA A 125 -0.20 5.63 5.29
CA ALA A 125 -0.50 5.95 6.67
C ALA A 125 0.48 5.30 7.65
N ALA A 126 1.30 4.36 7.18
CA ALA A 126 2.23 3.59 8.01
C ALA A 126 3.59 4.26 8.22
N LEU A 127 4.08 5.09 7.30
CA LEU A 127 5.39 5.74 7.43
C LEU A 127 5.28 7.27 7.27
N THR A 128 6.24 8.01 7.81
CA THR A 128 6.43 9.44 7.49
C THR A 128 7.19 9.59 6.17
N GLU A 129 7.24 10.79 5.59
CA GLU A 129 8.08 11.02 4.40
C GLU A 129 9.57 10.78 4.70
N SER A 130 10.07 11.16 5.89
CA SER A 130 11.45 10.89 6.29
C SER A 130 11.73 9.39 6.48
N ASP A 131 10.75 8.64 6.99
CA ASP A 131 10.88 7.18 7.21
C ASP A 131 10.54 6.38 5.95
N SER A 132 9.94 7.02 4.95
CA SER A 132 9.56 6.39 3.68
C SER A 132 10.73 6.11 2.76
N ALA A 133 11.87 6.77 3.02
CA ALA A 133 13.10 6.55 2.29
C ALA A 133 13.50 5.08 2.43
N SER A 134 13.15 4.30 1.40
CA SER A 134 13.43 2.87 1.37
C SER A 134 14.91 2.69 1.06
N PRO A 135 15.71 2.06 1.94
CA PRO A 135 17.07 1.70 1.58
C PRO A 135 17.03 0.84 0.32
N CYS A 136 17.74 1.27 -0.70
CA CYS A 136 17.98 0.50 -1.90
C CYS A 136 19.47 0.22 -2.01
N VAL A 137 19.81 -0.88 -2.67
CA VAL A 137 21.20 -1.18 -3.00
C VAL A 137 21.39 -0.91 -4.48
N ARG A 138 22.35 -0.06 -4.83
CA ARG A 138 22.84 0.11 -6.19
C ARG A 138 24.21 -0.53 -6.28
N VAL A 139 24.45 -1.30 -7.35
CA VAL A 139 25.79 -1.81 -7.64
C VAL A 139 26.51 -0.79 -8.52
N ALA A 140 27.57 -0.18 -8.00
CA ALA A 140 28.45 0.72 -8.73
C ALA A 140 29.87 0.14 -8.73
N HIS A 141 30.47 0.00 -9.92
CA HIS A 141 31.83 -0.55 -10.09
C HIS A 141 32.04 -1.93 -9.42
N GLY A 142 31.01 -2.78 -9.42
CA GLY A 142 31.08 -4.12 -8.81
C GLY A 142 30.98 -4.13 -7.29
N GLN A 143 30.66 -2.99 -6.66
CA GLN A 143 30.44 -2.87 -5.23
C GLN A 143 28.99 -2.49 -4.95
N GLU A 144 28.41 -3.10 -3.93
CA GLU A 144 27.12 -2.71 -3.40
C GLU A 144 27.25 -1.40 -2.60
N CYS A 145 26.49 -0.39 -3.00
CA CYS A 145 26.37 0.88 -2.31
C CYS A 145 24.94 1.03 -1.80
N GLN A 146 24.79 1.31 -0.51
CA GLN A 146 23.49 1.69 0.03
C GLN A 146 23.15 3.10 -0.42
N GLU A 147 21.94 3.25 -0.93
CA GLU A 147 21.37 4.51 -1.35
C GLU A 147 19.97 4.66 -0.77
N LEU A 148 19.59 5.90 -0.51
CA LEU A 148 18.21 6.26 -0.22
C LEU A 148 17.62 6.79 -1.52
N LEU A 149 16.83 5.97 -2.19
CA LEU A 149 16.00 6.51 -3.28
C LEU A 149 14.88 7.33 -2.63
N PRO A 150 14.67 8.58 -3.07
CA PRO A 150 13.52 9.39 -2.66
C PRO A 150 12.27 8.89 -3.38
N LEU A 151 11.92 7.62 -3.15
CA LEU A 151 10.62 7.09 -3.53
C LEU A 151 9.68 7.47 -2.41
N ALA A 152 8.87 8.51 -2.64
CA ALA A 152 7.83 8.89 -1.71
C ALA A 152 6.93 7.66 -1.46
N ALA A 153 6.77 7.28 -0.19
CA ALA A 153 5.95 6.12 0.14
C ALA A 153 4.48 6.41 -0.11
N HIS A 154 3.96 5.72 -1.11
CA HIS A 154 2.55 5.75 -1.44
C HIS A 154 1.94 4.36 -1.41
N VAL A 155 0.63 4.35 -1.18
CA VAL A 155 -0.25 3.25 -1.51
C VAL A 155 -0.98 3.57 -2.81
N VAL A 156 -1.04 2.58 -3.69
CA VAL A 156 -1.82 2.61 -4.92
C VAL A 156 -3.09 1.83 -4.66
N LEU A 157 -4.23 2.46 -4.93
CA LEU A 157 -5.53 1.83 -4.89
C LEU A 157 -6.01 1.59 -6.30
N LEU A 158 -6.44 0.37 -6.60
CA LEU A 158 -6.98 0.00 -7.91
C LEU A 158 -8.43 -0.47 -7.75
N TRP A 159 -9.31 0.05 -8.60
CA TRP A 159 -10.72 -0.30 -8.71
C TRP A 159 -10.95 -1.16 -9.96
N CYS A 160 -10.65 -2.44 -9.84
CA CYS A 160 -10.77 -3.39 -10.95
C CYS A 160 -11.04 -4.80 -10.45
N ALA A 161 -11.19 -5.73 -11.39
CA ALA A 161 -11.32 -7.13 -11.06
C ALA A 161 -9.94 -7.74 -10.75
N ALA A 162 -9.93 -8.82 -9.98
CA ALA A 162 -8.69 -9.49 -9.60
C ALA A 162 -8.00 -10.14 -10.81
N GLU A 163 -8.76 -10.63 -11.79
CA GLU A 163 -8.24 -11.21 -13.03
C GLU A 163 -7.43 -10.24 -13.88
N ASP A 164 -7.62 -8.92 -13.69
CA ASP A 164 -6.91 -7.89 -14.43
C ASP A 164 -5.50 -7.61 -13.87
N LEU A 165 -5.17 -8.17 -12.70
CA LEU A 165 -3.95 -7.87 -11.95
C LEU A 165 -3.06 -9.11 -11.81
N PRO A 166 -2.19 -9.40 -12.79
CA PRO A 166 -1.24 -10.49 -12.65
C PRO A 166 -0.21 -10.15 -11.56
N GLY A 167 0.18 -11.16 -10.79
CA GLY A 167 1.15 -11.00 -9.72
C GLY A 167 2.04 -12.22 -9.55
N TRP A 168 3.21 -11.97 -8.97
CA TRP A 168 4.21 -12.98 -8.65
C TRP A 168 4.43 -13.01 -7.15
N CYS A 169 4.36 -14.21 -6.56
CA CYS A 169 4.73 -14.40 -5.16
C CYS A 169 6.25 -14.31 -5.07
N CYS A 170 6.74 -13.22 -4.48
CA CYS A 170 8.18 -12.99 -4.30
C CYS A 170 8.69 -13.70 -3.06
N VAL A 171 7.88 -13.72 -1.99
CA VAL A 171 8.20 -14.38 -0.73
C VAL A 171 6.96 -15.12 -0.24
N PRO A 172 6.93 -16.46 -0.23
CA PRO A 172 5.74 -17.22 0.17
C PRO A 172 5.52 -17.25 1.70
N GLU A 173 6.62 -17.25 2.47
CA GLU A 173 6.61 -17.28 3.94
C GLU A 173 7.62 -16.26 4.46
N GLY A 174 7.20 -14.99 4.44
CA GLY A 174 8.00 -13.85 4.86
C GLY A 174 7.62 -13.32 6.23
N ARG A 175 8.54 -12.54 6.80
CA ARG A 175 8.37 -11.81 8.04
C ARG A 175 9.07 -10.46 7.91
N PRO A 176 8.48 -9.35 8.38
CA PRO A 176 9.17 -8.06 8.34
C PRO A 176 10.36 -8.08 9.31
N GLY A 177 11.38 -7.28 9.00
CA GLY A 177 12.48 -7.05 9.93
C GLY A 177 12.02 -6.25 11.17
N PRO A 178 12.51 -6.59 12.38
CA PRO A 178 12.11 -5.90 13.61
C PRO A 178 12.47 -4.40 13.61
N GLU A 179 13.46 -3.99 12.82
CA GLU A 179 13.87 -2.60 12.63
C GLU A 179 12.78 -1.71 12.02
N LEU A 180 11.77 -2.30 11.36
CA LEU A 180 10.64 -1.56 10.80
C LEU A 180 9.60 -1.16 11.85
N LEU A 181 9.48 -1.92 12.95
CA LEU A 181 8.50 -1.70 14.01
C LEU A 181 8.50 -0.27 14.59
N PRO A 182 9.65 0.34 14.94
CA PRO A 182 9.68 1.70 15.49
C PRO A 182 9.33 2.78 14.46
N LEU A 183 9.39 2.49 13.16
CA LEU A 183 9.08 3.44 12.09
C LEU A 183 7.58 3.47 11.75
N VAL A 184 6.84 2.42 12.10
CA VAL A 184 5.42 2.31 11.77
C VAL A 184 4.58 3.24 12.66
N ARG A 185 3.96 4.24 12.02
CA ARG A 185 2.96 5.14 12.62
C ARG A 185 1.79 4.35 13.21
N ARG A 186 1.36 4.75 14.40
CA ARG A 186 0.25 4.15 15.15
C ARG A 186 -0.91 5.12 15.29
N GLU A 187 -2.12 4.60 15.42
CA GLU A 187 -3.28 5.44 15.72
C GLU A 187 -3.07 6.14 17.07
N GLY A 188 -3.31 7.45 17.10
CA GLY A 188 -3.00 8.32 18.26
C GLY A 188 -1.63 9.01 18.21
N MET A 189 -0.76 8.67 17.25
CA MET A 189 0.55 9.31 17.08
C MET A 189 0.49 10.53 16.11
N LEU A 190 -0.57 11.35 16.25
CA LEU A 190 -0.63 12.70 15.70
C LEU A 190 -0.38 13.70 16.84
N LEU A 191 0.78 13.63 17.50
CA LEU A 191 1.23 14.68 18.41
C LEU A 191 2.75 14.76 18.37
N GLY A 192 3.26 15.91 17.88
CA GLY A 192 4.67 16.26 17.80
C GLY A 192 4.94 17.26 16.69
#